data_AF-A0A7S1H8P1-F1
#
_entry.id   AF-A0A7S1H8P1-F1
#
_cell.length_a   1.000
_cell.length_b   1.000
_cell.length_c   1.000
_cell.angle_alpha   90.00
_cell.angle_beta   90.00
_cell.angle_gamma   90.00
#
_symmetry.space_group_name_H-M   'P 1'
#
loop_
_entity.id
_entity.type
_entity.pdbx_description
1 polymer ?
#
loop_
_entity_poly.entity_id
_entity_poly.type
_entity_poly.pdbx_seq_one_letter_code
_entity_poly.pdbx_strand_id
1 'polypeptide(L)'
;SGKSYRREPDPVAGGSLSNWPIVRLETLATFKNGLNFPGTSWGRGTKIIGVSDFGSRMFPDYETLDEVDPRGVVRDVDLLAENDILFVRSNGNRELIGRSLLIRGLHEPVSH
;
A
#
# COMPACT_ATOMS: atom_id res chain seq x y z
N SER A 1 -31.24 -0.46 0.33
CA SER A 1 -31.18 0.81 1.07
C SER A 1 -29.73 1.22 1.26
N GLY A 2 -29.14 1.90 0.26
CA GLY A 2 -27.75 2.34 0.33
C GLY A 2 -27.63 3.62 1.14
N LYS A 3 -26.86 3.61 2.24
CA LYS A 3 -26.52 4.83 2.96
C LYS A 3 -25.43 5.56 2.16
N SER A 4 -25.78 6.69 1.57
CA SER A 4 -24.81 7.61 0.97
C SER A 4 -23.97 8.24 2.09
N TYR A 5 -22.70 7.90 2.15
CA TYR A 5 -21.76 8.52 3.10
C TYR A 5 -21.18 9.79 2.47
N ARG A 6 -21.98 10.86 2.38
CA ARG A 6 -21.41 12.21 2.33
C ARG A 6 -21.26 12.68 3.77
N ARG A 7 -20.08 12.46 4.36
CA ARG A 7 -19.66 13.31 5.47
C ARG A 7 -19.00 14.54 4.87
N GLU A 8 -19.43 15.71 5.31
CA GLU A 8 -18.65 16.93 5.10
C GLU A 8 -17.30 16.76 5.84
N PRO A 9 -16.18 17.22 5.25
CA PRO A 9 -14.88 17.12 5.91
C PRO A 9 -14.89 17.91 7.22
N ASP A 10 -14.27 17.35 8.27
CA ASP A 10 -14.08 18.05 9.54
C ASP A 10 -13.27 19.34 9.33
N PRO A 11 -13.61 20.45 10.01
CA PRO A 11 -12.87 21.70 9.87
C PRO A 11 -11.44 21.55 10.39
N VAL A 12 -10.46 21.75 9.50
CA VAL A 12 -9.04 21.83 9.86
C VAL A 12 -8.82 23.16 10.59
N ALA A 13 -8.26 23.10 11.79
CA ALA A 13 -7.97 24.27 12.60
C ALA A 13 -6.98 25.21 11.87
N GLY A 14 -7.41 26.43 11.56
CA GLY A 14 -6.52 27.56 11.25
C GLY A 14 -6.65 28.23 9.87
N GLY A 15 -7.47 27.72 8.95
CA GLY A 15 -7.73 28.37 7.66
C GLY A 15 -9.02 27.86 7.04
N SER A 16 -9.78 28.71 6.33
CA SER A 16 -11.02 28.28 5.68
C SER A 16 -10.70 27.18 4.66
N LEU A 17 -11.11 25.94 4.94
CA LEU A 17 -11.07 24.81 3.99
C LEU A 17 -11.84 25.07 2.69
N SER A 18 -12.60 26.18 2.62
CA SER A 18 -13.57 26.48 1.57
C SER A 18 -13.02 26.55 0.14
N ASN A 19 -11.69 26.64 -0.05
CA ASN A 19 -11.08 26.81 -1.37
C ASN A 19 -10.37 25.56 -1.91
N TRP A 20 -10.32 24.45 -1.17
CA TRP A 20 -9.74 23.20 -1.68
C TRP A 20 -10.80 22.37 -2.42
N PRO A 21 -10.57 22.01 -3.70
CA PRO A 21 -11.52 21.17 -4.42
C PRO A 21 -11.57 19.78 -3.81
N ILE A 22 -12.78 19.28 -3.53
CA ILE A 22 -12.99 17.88 -3.17
C ILE A 22 -12.89 17.05 -4.45
N VAL A 23 -11.87 16.20 -4.53
CA VAL A 23 -11.63 15.31 -5.67
C VAL A 23 -11.65 13.85 -5.23
N ARG A 24 -11.99 12.94 -6.16
CA ARG A 24 -11.95 11.50 -5.90
C ARG A 24 -10.49 11.05 -5.97
N LEU A 25 -10.03 10.25 -5.02
CA LEU A 25 -8.62 9.85 -4.96
C LEU A 25 -8.15 9.11 -6.23
N GLU A 26 -9.02 8.31 -6.83
CA GLU A 26 -8.76 7.62 -8.11
C GLU A 26 -8.50 8.55 -9.30
N THR A 27 -8.81 9.85 -9.21
CA THR A 27 -8.43 10.83 -10.24
C THR A 27 -7.01 11.37 -10.05
N LEU A 28 -6.40 11.09 -8.90
CA LEU A 28 -5.04 11.54 -8.55
C LEU A 28 -4.01 10.42 -8.68
N ALA A 29 -4.43 9.15 -8.52
CA ALA A 29 -3.54 8.00 -8.54
C ALA A 29 -4.24 6.74 -9.06
N THR A 30 -3.45 5.78 -9.53
CA THR A 30 -3.91 4.42 -9.82
C THR A 30 -3.80 3.56 -8.56
N PHE A 31 -4.80 2.70 -8.35
CA PHE A 31 -4.86 1.84 -7.16
C PHE A 31 -4.75 0.39 -7.56
N LYS A 32 -3.96 -0.34 -6.77
CA LYS A 32 -3.79 -1.77 -6.89
C LYS A 32 -3.86 -2.43 -5.52
N ASN A 33 -4.39 -3.65 -5.48
CA ASN A 33 -4.37 -4.47 -4.29
C ASN A 33 -3.11 -5.32 -4.27
N GLY A 34 -2.60 -5.57 -3.06
CA GLY A 34 -1.56 -6.57 -2.85
C GLY A 34 -2.00 -7.97 -3.28
N LEU A 35 -1.01 -8.80 -3.57
CA LEU A 35 -1.19 -10.17 -4.01
C LEU A 35 -1.66 -11.08 -2.86
N ASN A 36 -2.42 -12.10 -3.21
CA ASN A 36 -2.77 -13.18 -2.29
C ASN A 36 -1.93 -14.41 -2.64
N PHE A 37 -1.03 -14.79 -1.74
CA PHE A 37 -0.16 -15.95 -1.93
C PHE A 37 -0.76 -17.18 -1.23
N PRO A 38 -0.94 -18.32 -1.93
CA PRO A 38 -1.13 -19.58 -1.22
C PRO A 38 0.16 -19.91 -0.46
N GLY A 39 0.05 -20.58 0.69
CA GLY A 39 1.22 -20.90 1.54
C GLY A 39 2.29 -21.78 0.86
N THR A 40 2.00 -22.35 -0.30
CA THR A 40 2.96 -23.09 -1.12
C THR A 40 3.85 -22.20 -1.99
N SER A 41 3.58 -20.89 -2.06
CA SER A 41 4.32 -19.94 -2.90
C SER A 41 5.56 -19.35 -2.21
N TRP A 42 5.75 -19.59 -0.91
CA TRP A 42 6.95 -19.16 -0.20
C TRP A 42 8.19 -19.87 -0.74
N GLY A 43 9.26 -19.12 -0.98
CA GLY A 43 10.46 -19.63 -1.65
C GLY A 43 11.39 -18.49 -2.03
N ARG A 44 12.52 -18.78 -2.69
CA ARG A 44 13.43 -17.73 -3.14
C ARG A 44 12.99 -17.16 -4.50
N GLY A 45 13.12 -15.85 -4.67
CA GLY A 45 12.82 -15.17 -5.93
C GLY A 45 12.50 -13.70 -5.77
N THR A 46 11.23 -13.35 -5.60
CA THR A 46 10.78 -11.96 -5.50
C THR A 46 10.50 -11.60 -4.05
N LYS A 47 11.10 -10.49 -3.58
CA LYS A 47 10.84 -9.93 -2.25
C LYS A 47 9.41 -9.37 -2.17
N ILE A 48 8.74 -9.60 -1.05
CA ILE A 48 7.37 -9.16 -0.82
C ILE A 48 7.30 -8.24 0.40
N ILE A 49 6.62 -7.11 0.24
CA ILE A 49 6.20 -6.26 1.36
C ILE A 49 4.84 -6.74 1.84
N GLY A 50 4.81 -7.41 2.99
CA GLY A 50 3.60 -7.79 3.71
C GLY A 50 3.12 -6.70 4.67
N VAL A 51 1.95 -6.93 5.28
CA VAL A 51 1.37 -5.97 6.23
C VAL A 51 2.22 -5.80 7.50
N SER A 52 2.95 -6.84 7.91
CA SER A 52 3.88 -6.79 9.05
C SER A 52 5.05 -5.83 8.83
N ASP A 53 5.43 -5.56 7.59
CA ASP A 53 6.64 -4.78 7.26
C ASP A 53 6.43 -3.27 7.39
N PHE A 54 5.18 -2.81 7.51
CA PHE A 54 4.86 -1.40 7.70
C PHE A 54 5.35 -0.89 9.07
N GLY A 55 4.99 -1.59 10.16
CA GLY A 55 5.31 -1.18 11.52
C GLY A 55 5.11 0.32 11.78
N SER A 56 6.17 0.98 12.27
CA SER A 56 6.26 2.44 12.45
C SER A 56 7.17 3.13 11.43
N ARG A 57 7.42 2.49 10.28
CA ARG A 57 8.38 2.96 9.26
C ARG A 57 7.73 3.88 8.24
N MET A 58 8.54 4.71 7.58
CA MET A 58 8.13 5.49 6.40
C MET A 58 8.66 4.90 5.09
N PHE A 59 9.70 4.07 5.16
CA PHE A 59 10.35 3.43 4.02
C PHE A 59 10.51 1.93 4.31
N PRO A 60 10.46 1.06 3.29
CA PRO A 60 10.68 -0.37 3.47
C PRO A 60 12.10 -0.68 3.96
N ASP A 61 12.23 -1.81 4.65
CA ASP A 61 13.52 -2.42 5.02
C ASP A 61 13.74 -3.64 4.12
N TYR A 62 14.37 -3.44 2.96
CA TYR A 62 14.44 -4.47 1.90
C TYR A 62 15.25 -5.70 2.29
N GLU A 63 16.12 -5.59 3.29
CA GLU A 63 16.96 -6.70 3.78
C GLU A 63 16.18 -7.68 4.65
N THR A 64 15.02 -7.27 5.17
CA THR A 64 14.21 -8.09 6.06
C THR A 64 13.00 -8.72 5.38
N LEU A 65 12.79 -8.45 4.09
CA LEU A 65 11.60 -8.91 3.38
C LEU A 65 11.66 -10.41 3.11
N ASP A 66 10.52 -11.06 3.31
CA ASP A 66 10.34 -12.43 2.87
C ASP A 66 10.30 -12.51 1.34
N GLU A 67 10.61 -13.69 0.81
CA GLU A 67 10.58 -13.96 -0.62
C GLU A 67 9.50 -14.99 -0.98
N VAL A 68 9.00 -14.87 -2.21
CA VAL A 68 8.14 -15.86 -2.85
C VAL A 68 8.77 -16.37 -4.13
N ASP A 69 8.44 -17.61 -4.49
CA ASP A 69 8.69 -18.12 -5.83
C ASP A 69 7.75 -17.39 -6.81
N PRO A 70 8.29 -16.61 -7.77
CA PRO A 70 7.46 -15.79 -8.65
C PRO A 70 6.67 -16.60 -9.66
N ARG A 71 7.01 -17.88 -9.90
CA ARG A 71 6.47 -18.68 -11.00
C ARG A 71 4.96 -18.84 -10.90
N GLY A 72 4.25 -18.14 -11.80
CA GLY A 72 2.80 -18.17 -11.89
C GLY A 72 2.07 -17.35 -10.83
N VAL A 73 2.78 -16.55 -10.03
CA VAL A 73 2.19 -15.78 -8.93
C VAL A 73 2.47 -14.28 -9.05
N VAL A 74 3.70 -13.90 -9.41
CA VAL A 74 4.08 -12.49 -9.60
C VAL A 74 4.21 -12.21 -11.09
N ARG A 75 3.56 -11.15 -11.57
CA ARG A 75 3.73 -10.62 -12.94
C ARG A 75 4.39 -9.25 -12.86
N ASP A 76 4.97 -8.80 -13.97
CA ASP A 76 5.62 -7.48 -14.04
C ASP A 76 4.72 -6.33 -13.58
N VAL A 77 3.41 -6.43 -13.86
CA VAL A 77 2.42 -5.42 -13.48
C VAL A 77 2.25 -5.34 -11.95
N ASP A 78 2.63 -6.38 -11.22
CA ASP A 78 2.57 -6.51 -9.76
C ASP A 78 3.84 -5.97 -9.06
N LEU A 79 4.90 -5.68 -9.81
CA LEU A 79 6.14 -5.11 -9.27
C LEU A 79 5.97 -3.63 -8.91
N LEU A 80 6.65 -3.23 -7.84
CA LEU A 80 6.70 -1.86 -7.36
C LEU A 80 7.66 -1.01 -8.19
N ALA A 81 7.33 0.27 -8.30
CA ALA A 81 8.17 1.29 -8.87
C ALA A 81 8.62 2.31 -7.80
N GLU A 82 9.71 3.02 -8.11
CA GLU A 82 10.14 4.18 -7.33
C GLU A 82 9.02 5.21 -7.18
N ASN A 83 8.84 5.71 -5.97
CA ASN A 83 7.78 6.65 -5.55
C ASN A 83 6.36 6.08 -5.48
N ASP A 84 6.18 4.76 -5.60
CA ASP A 84 4.91 4.14 -5.21
C ASP A 84 4.61 4.39 -3.72
N ILE A 85 3.33 4.54 -3.39
CA ILE A 85 2.87 4.64 -2.01
C ILE A 85 2.05 3.40 -1.69
N LEU A 86 2.56 2.61 -0.75
CA LEU A 86 1.82 1.49 -0.18
C LEU A 86 1.08 1.95 1.07
N PHE A 87 -0.12 1.42 1.29
CA PHE A 87 -0.87 1.67 2.51
C PHE A 87 -1.75 0.49 2.91
N VAL A 88 -1.89 0.28 4.21
CA VAL A 88 -2.75 -0.77 4.76
C VAL A 88 -4.19 -0.29 4.78
N ARG A 89 -5.00 -0.71 3.81
CA ARG A 89 -6.44 -0.37 3.77
C ARG A 89 -7.25 -1.13 4.82
N SER A 90 -6.86 -2.37 5.13
CA SER A 90 -7.61 -3.31 5.96
C SER A 90 -6.69 -4.39 6.53
N ASN A 91 -6.75 -4.62 7.83
CA ASN A 91 -6.04 -5.71 8.49
C ASN A 91 -6.80 -6.12 9.77
N GLY A 92 -6.61 -7.36 10.24
CA GLY A 92 -7.15 -7.82 11.52
C GLY A 92 -6.59 -7.04 12.72
N ASN A 93 -5.34 -6.57 12.62
CA ASN A 93 -4.76 -5.63 13.55
C ASN A 93 -5.11 -4.19 13.15
N ARG A 94 -5.93 -3.52 13.98
CA ARG A 94 -6.38 -2.14 13.74
C ARG A 94 -5.26 -1.11 13.82
N GLU A 95 -4.17 -1.39 14.53
CA GLU A 95 -3.04 -0.45 14.69
C GLU A 95 -2.22 -0.27 13.39
N LEU A 96 -2.34 -1.22 12.47
CA LEU A 96 -1.68 -1.18 11.18
C LEU A 96 -2.51 -0.48 10.10
N ILE A 97 -3.84 -0.36 10.28
CA ILE A 97 -4.71 0.30 9.29
C ILE A 97 -4.30 1.76 9.14
N GLY A 98 -4.12 2.20 7.89
CA GLY A 98 -3.71 3.56 7.55
C GLY A 98 -2.20 3.80 7.60
N ARG A 99 -1.39 2.82 8.02
CA ARG A 99 0.08 2.91 7.86
C ARG A 99 0.45 2.93 6.39
N SER A 100 1.50 3.67 6.05
CA SER A 100 1.99 3.80 4.69
C SER A 100 3.51 3.73 4.59
N LEU A 101 3.99 3.30 3.43
CA LEU A 101 5.39 3.29 3.04
C LEU A 101 5.54 4.03 1.72
N LEU A 102 6.58 4.85 1.60
CA LEU A 102 7.04 5.39 0.32
C LEU A 102 8.14 4.47 -0.23
N ILE A 103 7.94 3.99 -1.45
CA ILE A 103 8.92 3.14 -2.12
C ILE A 103 10.08 3.99 -2.62
N ARG A 104 11.28 3.67 -2.16
CA ARG A 104 12.53 4.32 -2.57
C ARG A 104 13.74 3.42 -2.40
N GLY A 105 14.73 3.55 -3.26
CA GLY A 105 15.95 2.76 -3.17
C GLY A 105 15.78 1.31 -3.63
N LEU A 106 14.85 1.06 -4.55
CA LEU A 106 14.70 -0.22 -5.23
C LEU A 106 15.96 -0.51 -6.07
N HIS A 107 16.55 -1.67 -5.80
CA HIS A 107 17.71 -2.20 -6.52
C HIS A 107 17.45 -3.61 -7.08
N GLU A 108 16.30 -4.19 -6.75
CA GLU A 108 15.83 -5.50 -7.19
C GLU A 108 14.29 -5.52 -7.29
N PRO A 109 13.69 -6.51 -7.97
CA PRO A 109 12.24 -6.64 -8.06
C PRO A 109 11.59 -6.89 -6.70
N VAL A 110 10.67 -6.01 -6.31
CA VAL A 110 9.87 -6.12 -5.08
C VAL A 110 8.38 -6.02 -5.45
N SER A 111 7.54 -6.80 -4.78
CA SER A 111 6.09 -6.79 -4.92
C SER A 111 5.40 -6.61 -3.55
N HIS A 112 4.06 -6.55 -3.53
CA HIS A 112 3.22 -6.22 -2.37
C HIS A 112 1.89 -7.00 -2.36
#